data_AF-A0A251REI7-F1
#
_entry.id   AF-A0A251REI7-F1
#
_cell.length_a   1.000
_cell.length_b   1.000
_cell.length_c   1.000
_cell.angle_alpha   90.00
_cell.angle_beta   90.00
_cell.angle_gamma   90.00
#
_symmetry.space_group_name_H-M   'P 1'
#
loop_
_entity.id
_entity.type
_entity.pdbx_description
1 polymer ?
#
loop_
_entity_poly.entity_id
_entity_poly.type
_entity_poly.pdbx_seq_one_letter_code
_entity_poly.pdbx_strand_id
1 'polypeptide(L)'
;MRPGSTMKFQFPRNSNTATFLPRESAQSIPFSFNKLPEIFNHFSVKPTSVEAKTIKQTIEECEAPGIKGDEKYCATSLESMVDFSTSKLGTRNVEAVSTEVLEKGATMSMHNYTTMPGLKKLAGDKVVVCHKENYPYAMLCFSAMQ
;
A
#
# COMPACT_ATOMS: atom_id res chain seq x y z
N MET A 1 -22.75 -1.97 3.26
CA MET A 1 -23.12 -2.84 2.13
C MET A 1 -24.05 -3.93 2.65
N ARG A 2 -25.15 -4.25 1.95
CA ARG A 2 -26.13 -5.27 2.39
C ARG A 2 -25.95 -6.55 1.58
N PRO A 3 -25.98 -7.75 2.17
CA PRO A 3 -25.91 -9.00 1.41
C PRO A 3 -26.91 -9.04 0.25
N GLY A 4 -26.50 -9.59 -0.89
CA GLY A 4 -27.28 -9.62 -2.13
C GLY A 4 -27.25 -8.32 -2.94
N SER A 5 -26.62 -7.25 -2.44
CA SER A 5 -26.42 -6.03 -3.23
C SER A 5 -25.38 -6.27 -4.31
N THR A 6 -25.68 -5.89 -5.55
CA THR A 6 -24.75 -5.87 -6.67
C THR A 6 -24.22 -4.46 -6.89
N MET A 7 -22.91 -4.34 -7.08
CA MET A 7 -22.24 -3.08 -7.42
C MET A 7 -21.30 -3.27 -8.60
N LYS A 8 -21.20 -2.25 -9.45
CA LYS A 8 -20.29 -2.27 -10.59
C LYS A 8 -18.97 -1.64 -10.19
N PHE A 9 -17.90 -2.42 -10.15
CA PHE A 9 -16.56 -1.96 -9.78
C PHE A 9 -15.52 -2.51 -10.75
N GLN A 10 -14.38 -1.82 -10.83
CA GLN A 10 -13.21 -2.31 -11.51
C GLN A 10 -12.10 -2.46 -10.47
N PHE A 11 -11.53 -3.66 -10.36
CA PHE A 11 -10.31 -3.87 -9.59
C PHE A 11 -9.13 -3.79 -10.55
N PRO A 12 -8.34 -2.70 -10.54
CA PRO A 12 -7.22 -2.57 -11.46
C PRO A 12 -6.19 -3.67 -11.18
N ARG A 13 -5.57 -4.18 -12.25
CA ARG A 13 -4.47 -5.12 -12.10
C ARG A 13 -3.28 -4.40 -11.50
N ASN A 14 -2.69 -4.97 -10.45
CA ASN A 14 -1.40 -4.51 -9.98
C ASN A 14 -0.34 -4.84 -11.06
N SER A 15 0.13 -3.84 -11.78
CA SER A 15 1.20 -3.97 -12.78
C SER A 15 2.58 -4.02 -12.14
N ASN A 16 2.71 -3.55 -10.89
CA ASN A 16 3.94 -3.58 -10.14
C ASN A 16 4.02 -4.90 -9.34
N THR A 17 4.90 -5.81 -9.75
CA THR A 17 5.14 -7.10 -9.09
C THR A 17 6.26 -7.05 -8.06
N ALA A 18 6.73 -5.86 -7.66
CA ALA A 18 7.76 -5.71 -6.66
C ALA A 18 7.32 -6.33 -5.33
N THR A 19 8.26 -7.02 -4.68
CA THR A 19 8.09 -7.71 -3.41
C THR A 19 8.67 -6.88 -2.26
N PHE A 20 8.29 -7.20 -1.03
CA PHE A 20 8.90 -6.58 0.15
C PHE A 20 10.37 -6.96 0.24
N LEU A 21 11.18 -6.02 0.71
CA LEU A 21 12.52 -6.32 1.22
C LEU A 21 12.41 -6.67 2.71
N PRO A 22 13.30 -7.53 3.23
CA PRO A 22 13.48 -7.68 4.67
C PRO A 22 13.77 -6.32 5.31
N ARG A 23 13.32 -6.11 6.54
CA ARG A 23 13.51 -4.84 7.28
C ARG A 23 14.95 -4.32 7.21
N GLU A 24 15.94 -5.19 7.45
CA GLU A 24 17.36 -4.80 7.47
C GLU A 24 17.83 -4.28 6.11
N SER A 25 17.43 -4.95 5.03
CA SER A 25 17.74 -4.51 3.66
C SER A 25 17.04 -3.19 3.35
N ALA A 26 15.77 -3.04 3.71
CA ALA A 26 15.01 -1.80 3.49
C ALA A 26 15.62 -0.61 4.25
N GLN A 27 16.07 -0.82 5.50
CA GLN A 27 16.71 0.21 6.34
C GLN A 27 18.10 0.59 5.85
N SER A 28 18.80 -0.30 5.13
CA SER A 28 20.10 0.02 4.52
C SER A 28 20.00 0.96 3.32
N ILE A 29 18.80 1.11 2.75
CA ILE A 29 18.53 1.96 1.59
C ILE A 29 18.03 3.32 2.08
N PRO A 30 18.70 4.44 1.72
CA PRO A 30 18.21 5.76 2.07
C PRO A 30 16.79 5.99 1.55
N PHE A 31 15.91 6.54 2.38
CA PHE A 31 14.56 6.93 1.96
C PHE A 31 14.28 8.36 2.43
N SER A 32 14.65 9.34 1.60
CA SER A 32 14.34 10.75 1.81
C SER A 32 14.58 11.56 0.54
N PHE A 33 13.85 12.67 0.37
CA PHE A 33 13.98 13.55 -0.78
C PHE A 33 15.41 14.08 -0.97
N ASN A 34 16.09 14.38 0.15
CA ASN A 34 17.46 14.89 0.12
C ASN A 34 18.51 13.84 -0.27
N LYS A 35 18.11 12.57 -0.39
CA LYS A 35 18.97 11.42 -0.70
C LYS A 35 18.70 10.81 -2.08
N LEU A 36 17.94 11.49 -2.94
CA LEU A 36 17.62 11.02 -4.30
C LEU A 36 18.86 10.57 -5.11
N PRO A 37 20.02 11.27 -5.10
CA PRO A 37 21.20 10.79 -5.83
C PRO A 37 21.70 9.41 -5.36
N GLU A 38 21.67 9.16 -4.04
CA GLU A 38 22.08 7.89 -3.45
C GLU A 38 21.10 6.76 -3.82
N ILE A 39 19.80 7.06 -3.80
CA ILE A 39 18.72 6.15 -4.19
C ILE A 39 18.84 5.77 -5.67
N PHE A 40 19.03 6.76 -6.54
CA PHE A 40 19.18 6.53 -7.98
C PHE A 40 20.41 5.69 -8.28
N ASN A 41 21.54 5.95 -7.61
CA ASN A 41 22.74 5.15 -7.76
C ASN A 41 22.52 3.70 -7.28
N HIS A 42 21.87 3.50 -6.13
CA HIS A 42 21.58 2.18 -5.58
C HIS A 42 20.75 1.32 -6.54
N PHE A 43 19.70 1.91 -7.12
CA PHE A 43 18.81 1.20 -8.06
C PHE A 43 19.25 1.29 -9.53
N SER A 44 20.42 1.88 -9.82
CA SER A 44 20.91 2.11 -11.18
C SER A 44 19.90 2.86 -12.08
N VAL A 45 19.17 3.81 -11.50
CA VAL A 45 18.16 4.64 -12.18
C VAL A 45 18.81 5.90 -12.74
N LYS A 46 18.50 6.22 -14.01
CA LYS A 46 18.97 7.46 -14.65
C LYS A 46 18.15 8.64 -14.13
N PRO A 47 18.75 9.74 -13.63
CA PRO A 47 18.01 10.85 -13.02
C PRO A 47 16.94 11.53 -13.89
N THR A 48 17.03 11.41 -15.23
CA THR A 48 16.08 11.98 -16.19
C THR A 48 15.00 11.00 -16.65
N SER A 49 14.98 9.76 -16.13
CA SER A 49 14.05 8.73 -16.57
C SER A 49 12.66 8.86 -15.92
N VAL A 50 11.70 8.12 -16.46
CA VAL A 50 10.34 8.05 -15.89
C VAL A 50 10.39 7.44 -14.49
N GLU A 51 11.22 6.42 -14.28
CA GLU A 51 11.42 5.77 -12.98
C GLU A 51 11.98 6.74 -11.93
N ALA A 52 12.92 7.60 -12.31
CA ALA A 52 13.44 8.63 -11.41
C ALA A 52 12.34 9.60 -10.96
N LYS A 53 11.48 10.02 -11.91
CA LYS A 53 10.33 10.88 -11.60
C LYS A 53 9.35 10.18 -10.66
N THR A 54 9.06 8.89 -10.89
CA THR A 54 8.18 8.10 -10.04
C THR A 54 8.74 7.94 -8.62
N ILE A 55 10.02 7.58 -8.47
CA ILE A 55 10.69 7.49 -7.16
C ILE A 55 10.61 8.82 -6.41
N LYS A 56 10.91 9.92 -7.10
CA LYS A 56 10.84 11.26 -6.54
C LYS A 56 9.44 11.58 -6.03
N GLN A 57 8.42 11.35 -6.86
CA GLN A 57 7.03 11.63 -6.52
C GLN A 57 6.56 10.79 -5.32
N THR A 58 6.87 9.49 -5.29
CA THR A 58 6.52 8.63 -4.15
C THR A 58 7.16 9.10 -2.83
N ILE A 59 8.41 9.57 -2.87
CA ILE A 59 9.08 10.11 -1.67
C ILE A 59 8.43 11.43 -1.23
N GLU A 60 8.16 12.35 -2.17
CA GLU A 60 7.45 13.60 -1.87
C GLU A 60 6.06 13.34 -1.27
N GLU A 61 5.30 12.43 -1.86
CA GLU A 61 3.99 12.00 -1.37
C GLU A 61 4.08 11.36 0.01
N CYS A 62 5.15 10.62 0.29
CA CYS A 62 5.35 10.03 1.60
C CYS A 62 5.69 11.07 2.68
N GLU A 63 6.61 11.99 2.39
CA GLU A 63 7.09 13.00 3.33
C GLU A 63 6.10 14.16 3.52
N ALA A 64 5.12 14.34 2.62
CA ALA A 64 4.08 15.35 2.77
C ALA A 64 3.30 15.18 4.10
N PRO A 65 2.64 16.22 4.62
CA PRO A 65 1.70 16.03 5.73
C PRO A 65 0.52 15.13 5.33
N GLY A 66 -0.02 14.37 6.29
CA GLY A 66 -1.27 13.63 6.12
C GLY A 66 -2.49 14.55 6.09
N ILE A 67 -3.67 13.98 5.84
CA ILE A 67 -4.94 14.70 5.99
C ILE A 67 -5.14 15.03 7.48
N LYS A 68 -5.73 16.20 7.79
CA LYS A 68 -5.95 16.62 9.18
C LYS A 68 -6.82 15.60 9.92
N GLY A 69 -6.26 14.99 10.97
CA GLY A 69 -6.92 13.92 11.75
C GLY A 69 -6.39 12.51 11.43
N ASP A 70 -5.62 12.35 10.36
CA ASP A 70 -5.04 11.08 9.95
C ASP A 70 -3.54 11.03 10.25
N GLU A 71 -3.06 9.86 10.68
CA GLU A 71 -1.63 9.59 10.76
C GLU A 71 -1.17 8.88 9.49
N LYS A 72 -0.18 9.48 8.81
CA LYS A 72 0.41 8.92 7.59
C LYS A 72 1.74 8.25 7.88
N TYR A 73 1.96 7.09 7.27
CA TYR A 73 3.20 6.33 7.43
C TYR A 73 3.52 5.49 6.20
N CYS A 74 4.74 5.56 5.66
CA CYS A 74 5.16 4.67 4.58
C CYS A 74 5.98 3.51 5.12
N ALA A 75 5.42 2.31 5.05
CA ALA A 75 6.13 1.09 5.38
C ALA A 75 6.99 0.66 4.20
N THR A 76 8.30 0.58 4.44
CA THR A 76 9.30 0.11 3.47
C THR A 76 9.57 -1.40 3.57
N SER A 77 8.95 -2.08 4.52
CA SER A 77 9.08 -3.52 4.73
C SER A 77 7.78 -4.13 5.24
N LEU A 78 7.62 -5.45 5.10
CA LEU A 78 6.44 -6.17 5.58
C LEU A 78 6.30 -6.04 7.11
N GLU A 79 7.40 -6.18 7.81
CA GLU A 79 7.48 -6.09 9.26
C GLU A 79 7.05 -4.69 9.73
N SER A 80 7.45 -3.64 9.01
CA SER A 80 7.08 -2.26 9.32
C SER A 80 5.58 -1.99 9.10
N MET A 81 4.99 -2.62 8.09
CA MET A 81 3.54 -2.62 7.88
C MET A 81 2.81 -3.29 9.05
N VAL A 82 3.30 -4.45 9.52
CA VAL A 82 2.69 -5.18 10.65
C VAL A 82 2.80 -4.37 11.94
N ASP A 83 3.96 -3.79 12.22
CA ASP A 83 4.18 -2.95 13.40
C ASP A 83 3.25 -1.73 13.41
N PHE A 84 3.13 -1.03 12.28
CA PHE A 84 2.22 0.11 12.17
C PHE A 84 0.76 -0.32 12.37
N SER A 85 0.31 -1.36 11.65
CA SER A 85 -1.08 -1.81 11.69
C SER A 85 -1.48 -2.28 13.09
N THR A 86 -0.66 -3.11 13.73
CA THR A 86 -0.95 -3.63 15.09
C THR A 86 -0.90 -2.53 16.15
N SER A 87 -0.01 -1.56 16.01
CA SER A 87 0.05 -0.37 16.86
C SER A 87 -1.24 0.45 16.79
N LYS A 88 -1.74 0.75 15.58
CA LYS A 88 -2.98 1.52 15.40
C LYS A 88 -4.23 0.76 15.81
N LEU A 89 -4.30 -0.53 15.53
CA LEU A 89 -5.41 -1.39 15.94
C LEU A 89 -5.39 -1.70 17.46
N GLY A 90 -4.26 -1.49 18.13
CA GLY A 90 -4.12 -1.77 19.57
C GLY A 90 -4.16 -3.25 19.91
N THR A 91 -3.83 -4.13 18.97
CA THR A 91 -3.85 -5.58 19.15
C THR A 91 -2.73 -6.25 18.36
N ARG A 92 -2.20 -7.35 18.90
CA ARG A 92 -1.29 -8.26 18.19
C ARG A 92 -1.99 -9.53 17.71
N ASN A 93 -3.25 -9.73 18.08
CA ASN A 93 -4.06 -10.85 17.60
C ASN A 93 -4.67 -10.46 16.25
N VAL A 94 -3.91 -10.64 15.18
CA VAL A 94 -4.30 -10.28 13.81
C VAL A 94 -4.20 -11.50 12.89
N GLU A 95 -5.14 -11.61 11.96
CA GLU A 95 -5.15 -12.63 10.91
C GLU A 95 -4.98 -11.93 9.56
N ALA A 96 -4.03 -12.40 8.76
CA ALA A 96 -3.82 -11.90 7.41
C ALA A 96 -4.69 -12.68 6.42
N VAL A 97 -5.47 -11.96 5.61
CA VAL A 97 -6.29 -12.54 4.56
C VAL A 97 -5.99 -11.87 3.22
N SER A 98 -5.99 -12.64 2.14
CA SER A 98 -5.78 -12.15 0.78
C SER A 98 -6.79 -12.76 -0.18
N THR A 99 -7.14 -12.00 -1.22
CA THR A 99 -8.02 -12.46 -2.29
C THR A 99 -7.25 -12.55 -3.59
N GLU A 100 -7.45 -13.63 -4.34
CA GLU A 100 -6.89 -13.80 -5.69
C GLU A 100 -7.99 -13.69 -6.74
N VAL A 101 -7.71 -12.99 -7.85
CA VAL A 101 -8.63 -12.87 -8.98
C VAL A 101 -8.27 -13.95 -10.00
N LEU A 102 -9.11 -14.99 -10.09
CA LEU A 102 -8.87 -16.17 -10.94
C LEU A 102 -9.21 -15.93 -12.42
N GLU A 103 -10.14 -15.01 -12.72
CA GLU A 103 -10.58 -14.73 -14.08
C GLU A 103 -9.60 -13.84 -14.86
N LYS A 104 -9.06 -14.37 -15.97
CA LYS A 104 -8.23 -13.61 -16.91
C LYS A 104 -9.07 -12.51 -17.57
N GLY A 105 -8.75 -11.24 -17.27
CA GLY A 105 -9.41 -10.07 -17.86
C GLY A 105 -10.41 -9.36 -16.93
N ALA A 106 -10.77 -9.95 -15.79
CA ALA A 106 -11.68 -9.37 -14.81
C ALA A 106 -11.21 -8.03 -14.21
N THR A 107 -9.93 -7.69 -14.40
CA THR A 107 -9.31 -6.47 -13.91
C THR A 107 -9.33 -5.31 -14.92
N MET A 108 -9.69 -5.59 -16.19
CA MET A 108 -9.63 -4.62 -17.29
C MET A 108 -10.95 -3.95 -17.61
N SER A 109 -12.05 -4.39 -17.00
CA SER A 109 -13.37 -3.79 -17.21
C SER A 109 -14.18 -3.69 -15.92
N MET A 110 -15.29 -2.97 -15.98
CA MET A 110 -16.21 -2.82 -14.86
C MET A 110 -17.08 -4.08 -14.74
N HIS A 111 -16.92 -4.84 -13.67
CA HIS A 111 -17.68 -6.06 -13.39
C HIS A 111 -18.71 -5.85 -12.30
N ASN A 112 -19.80 -6.63 -12.36
CA ASN A 112 -20.80 -6.68 -11.31
C ASN A 112 -20.31 -7.63 -10.20
N TYR A 113 -20.12 -7.08 -9.01
CA TYR A 113 -19.79 -7.85 -7.81
C TYR A 113 -21.02 -7.90 -6.90
N THR A 114 -21.45 -9.11 -6.55
CA THR A 114 -22.53 -9.32 -5.60
C THR A 114 -21.95 -9.63 -4.23
N THR A 115 -22.45 -8.93 -3.22
CA THR A 115 -22.09 -9.17 -1.83
C THR A 115 -22.68 -10.49 -1.35
N MET A 116 -21.82 -11.48 -1.09
CA MET A 116 -22.24 -12.79 -0.60
C MET A 116 -22.74 -12.71 0.86
N PRO A 117 -23.64 -13.63 1.27
CA PRO A 117 -23.98 -13.81 2.69
C PRO A 117 -22.71 -14.08 3.52
N GLY A 118 -22.72 -13.68 4.80
CA GLY A 118 -21.58 -13.86 5.70
C GLY A 118 -20.64 -12.66 5.82
N LEU A 119 -20.94 -11.54 5.14
CA LEU A 119 -20.23 -10.27 5.34
C LEU A 119 -20.44 -9.78 6.78
N LYS A 120 -19.37 -9.76 7.58
CA LYS A 120 -19.39 -9.22 8.93
C LYS A 120 -19.05 -7.72 8.88
N LYS A 121 -19.79 -6.92 9.64
CA LYS A 121 -19.36 -5.54 9.91
C LYS A 121 -18.02 -5.62 10.64
N LEU A 122 -17.05 -4.81 10.22
CA LEU A 122 -15.82 -4.63 11.00
C LEU A 122 -16.19 -4.24 12.42
N ALA A 123 -15.63 -4.94 13.39
CA ALA A 123 -15.83 -4.66 14.80
C ALA A 123 -14.88 -3.54 15.22
N GLY A 124 -15.43 -2.47 15.78
CA GLY A 124 -14.68 -1.27 16.19
C GLY A 124 -14.67 -0.16 15.15
N ASP A 125 -14.20 1.01 15.58
CA ASP A 125 -14.21 2.25 14.80
C ASP A 125 -12.84 2.58 14.17
N LYS A 126 -11.80 1.79 14.51
CA LYS A 126 -10.44 1.98 14.02
C LYS A 126 -10.21 1.20 12.75
N VAL A 127 -9.86 1.90 11.68
CA VAL A 127 -9.51 1.32 10.39
C VAL A 127 -8.17 1.91 9.96
N VAL A 128 -7.30 1.02 9.51
CA VAL A 128 -6.02 1.37 8.89
C VAL A 128 -6.14 1.01 7.42
N VAL A 129 -5.93 1.99 6.54
CA VAL A 129 -5.94 1.79 5.09
C VAL A 129 -4.53 1.98 4.57
N CYS A 130 -4.15 1.22 3.54
CA CYS A 130 -2.90 1.43 2.86
C CYS A 130 -3.07 1.43 1.34
N HIS A 131 -2.16 2.13 0.68
CA HIS A 131 -2.02 2.19 -0.76
C HIS A 131 -0.64 1.67 -1.14
N LYS A 132 -0.58 0.84 -2.18
CA LYS A 132 0.69 0.40 -2.75
C LYS A 132 1.30 1.53 -3.55
N GLU A 133 2.53 1.88 -3.22
CA GLU A 133 3.28 2.90 -3.91
C GLU A 133 4.13 2.33 -5.05
N ASN A 134 4.37 3.15 -6.06
CA ASN A 134 5.22 2.80 -7.18
C ASN A 134 6.70 3.02 -6.81
N TYR A 135 7.28 2.06 -6.09
CA TYR A 135 8.67 2.09 -5.67
C TYR A 135 9.43 0.85 -6.18
N PRO A 136 10.78 0.89 -6.31
CA PRO A 136 11.58 -0.24 -6.79
C PRO A 136 11.41 -1.56 -6.02
N TYR A 137 10.96 -1.49 -4.77
CA TYR A 137 10.49 -2.63 -3.98
C TYR A 137 9.09 -2.34 -3.41
N ALA A 138 8.41 -3.34 -2.86
CA ALA A 138 7.07 -3.13 -2.30
C ALA A 138 7.09 -2.15 -1.13
N MET A 139 6.32 -1.07 -1.28
CA MET A 139 6.13 -0.04 -0.28
C MET A 139 4.64 0.25 -0.15
N LEU A 140 4.18 0.46 1.09
CA LEU A 140 2.78 0.78 1.39
C LEU A 140 2.69 2.10 2.14
N CYS A 141 1.94 3.06 1.61
CA CYS A 141 1.58 4.28 2.32
C CYS A 141 0.30 4.07 3.10
N PHE A 142 0.37 4.18 4.42
CA PHE A 142 -0.72 4.00 5.35
C PHE A 142 -1.34 5.33 5.73
N SER A 143 -2.67 5.32 5.88
CA SER A 143 -3.46 6.36 6.56
C SER A 143 -4.28 5.68 7.65
N ALA A 144 -4.11 6.14 8.88
CA ALA A 144 -4.93 5.72 10.01
C ALA A 144 -5.87 6.86 10.41
N MET A 145 -7.17 6.64 10.22
CA MET A 145 -8.21 7.57 10.67
C MET A 145 -8.37 7.43 12.18
N GLN A 146 -8.29 8.54 12.90
CA GLN A 146 -8.28 8.58 14.37
C GLN A 146 -9.68 8.76 14.96
#